data_AF-A0A5C3E949-F1
#
_entry.id   AF-A0A5C3E949-F1
#
_cell.length_a   1.000
_cell.length_b   1.000
_cell.length_c   1.000
_cell.angle_alpha   90.00
_cell.angle_beta   90.00
_cell.angle_gamma   90.00
#
_symmetry.space_group_name_H-M   'P 1'
#
loop_
_entity.id
_entity.type
_entity.pdbx_description
1 polymer ?
#
loop_
_entity_poly.entity_id
_entity_poly.type
_entity_poly.pdbx_seq_one_letter_code
_entity_poly.pdbx_strand_id
1 'polypeptide(L)'
;MSNSGAPFSQKLLQHIITTNTISIMSLFGLGGGSSPAASSSNVSSAQIEAATAELEMVTDVFNRLVSSCHAKCISTRYAEPDLNKGESICIDRCVSKFFAVNTKVNELMQSMGQAAQGGAPGGGGSFFG
;
A
#
# COMPACT_ATOMS: atom_id res chain seq x y z
N MET A 1 42.46 8.14 13.38
CA MET A 1 41.64 8.36 14.60
C MET A 1 40.53 9.34 14.19
N SER A 2 39.23 9.10 14.15
CA SER A 2 38.32 8.04 14.62
C SER A 2 37.15 7.97 13.61
N ASN A 3 36.82 6.81 13.06
CA ASN A 3 35.60 6.03 13.33
C ASN A 3 34.30 6.86 13.49
N SER A 4 33.32 6.65 12.60
CA SER A 4 31.87 6.55 12.93
C SER A 4 31.07 6.15 11.69
N GLY A 5 31.20 4.89 11.28
CA GLY A 5 30.15 4.21 10.52
C GLY A 5 29.04 3.80 11.47
N ALA A 6 28.07 4.69 11.70
CA ALA A 6 26.78 4.35 12.30
C ALA A 6 25.74 4.23 11.17
N PRO A 7 24.77 3.28 11.24
CA PRO A 7 23.76 3.13 10.20
C PRO A 7 22.97 4.44 10.11
N PHE A 8 22.69 4.90 8.89
CA PHE A 8 21.87 6.08 8.61
C PHE A 8 20.56 6.09 9.44
N SER A 9 20.00 4.90 9.72
CA SER A 9 18.85 4.69 10.61
C SER A 9 19.03 5.14 12.06
N GLN A 10 20.24 5.07 12.64
CA GLN A 10 20.46 5.54 14.02
C GLN A 10 20.51 7.07 14.10
N LYS A 11 21.05 7.73 13.06
CA LYS A 11 21.10 9.19 13.00
C LYS A 11 19.72 9.77 12.67
N LEU A 12 18.90 9.05 11.89
CA LEU A 12 17.50 9.36 11.63
C LEU A 12 16.63 9.16 12.88
N LEU A 13 16.82 8.08 13.64
CA LEU A 13 16.15 7.86 14.94
C LEU A 13 16.56 8.92 15.98
N GLN A 14 17.85 9.27 16.07
CA GLN A 14 18.30 10.32 16.98
C GLN A 14 17.68 11.68 16.59
N HIS A 15 17.60 11.99 15.30
CA HIS A 15 16.92 13.20 14.80
C HIS A 15 15.41 13.18 15.07
N ILE A 16 14.69 12.07 14.81
CA ILE A 16 13.24 11.96 15.06
C ILE A 16 12.92 12.04 16.55
N ILE A 17 13.71 11.39 17.41
CA ILE A 17 13.53 11.42 18.87
C ILE A 17 13.86 12.81 19.42
N THR A 18 14.93 13.48 18.96
CA THR A 18 15.23 14.86 19.38
C THR A 18 14.26 15.90 18.82
N THR A 19 13.78 15.79 17.57
CA THR A 19 12.81 16.74 17.03
C THR A 19 11.44 16.61 17.67
N ASN A 20 10.97 15.38 17.97
CA ASN A 20 9.70 15.18 18.67
C ASN A 20 9.80 15.59 20.14
N THR A 21 10.88 15.29 20.86
CA THR A 21 11.04 15.72 22.26
C THR A 21 11.24 17.23 22.40
N ILE A 22 11.97 17.90 21.50
CA ILE A 22 12.11 19.36 21.50
C ILE A 22 10.76 20.03 21.18
N SER A 23 9.97 19.46 20.26
CA SER A 23 8.63 19.98 19.96
C SER A 23 7.65 19.73 21.11
N ILE A 24 7.71 18.57 21.77
CA ILE A 24 6.90 18.24 22.96
C ILE A 24 7.29 19.10 24.17
N MET A 25 8.58 19.34 24.44
CA MET A 25 9.04 20.21 25.53
C MET A 25 8.84 21.70 25.25
N SER A 26 8.65 22.09 23.98
CA SER A 26 8.27 23.46 23.61
C SER A 26 6.75 23.68 23.61
N LEU A 27 5.95 22.61 23.50
CA LEU A 27 4.49 22.66 23.61
C LEU A 27 3.99 22.45 25.05
N PHE A 28 4.76 21.75 25.88
CA PHE A 28 4.55 21.66 27.33
C PHE A 28 5.53 22.59 28.06
N GLY A 29 5.27 23.89 27.92
CA GLY A 29 5.78 24.87 28.86
C GLY A 29 5.38 24.48 30.28
N LEU A 30 6.39 24.35 31.14
CA LEU A 30 6.31 24.13 32.59
C LEU A 30 5.19 24.97 33.23
N GLY A 31 4.07 24.31 33.55
CA GLY A 31 2.93 24.93 34.20
C GLY A 31 1.83 23.92 34.55
N GLY A 32 2.09 23.05 35.52
CA GLY A 32 1.04 22.33 36.25
C GLY A 32 0.58 21.00 35.63
N GLY A 33 0.52 19.98 36.49
CA GLY A 33 0.34 18.59 36.10
C GLY A 33 -1.00 18.26 35.47
N SER A 34 -0.97 17.26 34.59
CA SER A 34 -1.98 16.21 34.40
C SER A 34 -1.53 15.36 33.22
N SER A 35 -1.04 14.16 33.51
CA SER A 35 -0.87 13.11 32.52
C SER A 35 -2.21 12.89 31.80
N PRO A 36 -2.30 13.01 30.46
CA PRO A 36 -3.47 12.53 29.76
C PRO A 36 -3.26 11.06 29.43
N ALA A 37 -4.20 10.27 29.92
CA ALA A 37 -4.37 8.86 29.65
C ALA A 37 -4.26 8.55 28.14
N ALA A 38 -3.48 7.52 27.83
CA ALA A 38 -3.52 6.86 26.54
C ALA A 38 -4.94 6.33 26.28
N SER A 39 -5.60 6.90 25.28
CA SER A 39 -6.90 6.49 24.76
C SER A 39 -6.79 5.13 24.08
N SER A 40 -7.10 4.07 24.83
CA SER A 40 -7.23 2.70 24.35
C SER A 40 -8.48 2.58 23.47
N SER A 41 -8.27 2.59 22.15
CA SER A 41 -9.35 2.49 21.16
C SER A 41 -9.66 1.01 20.90
N ASN A 42 -10.90 0.61 21.21
CA ASN A 42 -11.52 -0.65 20.80
C ASN A 42 -11.34 -0.82 19.28
N VAL A 43 -10.57 -1.83 18.86
CA VAL A 43 -10.50 -2.28 17.47
C VAL A 43 -11.37 -3.53 17.39
N SER A 44 -12.49 -3.45 16.67
CA SER A 44 -13.37 -4.61 16.49
C SER A 44 -12.71 -5.63 15.55
N SER A 45 -12.87 -6.93 15.81
CA SER A 45 -12.29 -8.00 14.98
C SER A 45 -12.69 -7.91 13.50
N ALA A 46 -13.91 -7.45 13.22
CA ALA A 46 -14.39 -7.21 11.86
C ALA A 46 -13.64 -6.07 11.13
N GLN A 47 -13.21 -5.03 11.86
CA GLN A 47 -12.37 -3.97 11.29
C GLN A 47 -10.95 -4.46 11.00
N ILE A 48 -10.43 -5.38 11.80
CA ILE A 48 -9.12 -6.01 11.56
C ILE A 48 -9.19 -6.86 10.29
N GLU A 49 -10.25 -7.66 10.13
CA GLU A 49 -10.43 -8.54 8.96
C GLU A 49 -10.58 -7.75 7.65
N ALA A 50 -11.37 -6.67 7.67
CA ALA A 50 -11.48 -5.76 6.52
C ALA A 50 -10.13 -5.10 6.19
N ALA A 51 -9.39 -4.63 7.20
CA ALA A 51 -8.08 -4.03 7.00
C ALA A 51 -7.05 -5.04 6.46
N THR A 52 -7.11 -6.31 6.87
CA THR A 52 -6.22 -7.35 6.33
C THR A 52 -6.51 -7.65 4.87
N ALA A 53 -7.79 -7.65 4.46
CA ALA A 53 -8.16 -7.89 3.07
C ALA A 53 -7.67 -6.77 2.13
N GLU A 54 -7.70 -5.51 2.58
CA GLU A 54 -7.14 -4.39 1.82
C GLU A 54 -5.62 -4.54 1.61
N LEU A 55 -4.88 -4.98 2.63
CA LEU A 55 -3.43 -5.19 2.53
C LEU A 55 -3.07 -6.35 1.59
N GLU A 56 -3.83 -7.44 1.62
CA GLU A 56 -3.62 -8.59 0.72
C GLU A 56 -3.82 -8.18 -0.75
N MET A 57 -4.84 -7.37 -1.02
CA MET A 57 -5.13 -6.86 -2.36
C MET A 57 -3.99 -5.95 -2.88
N VAL A 58 -3.50 -5.01 -2.07
CA VAL A 58 -2.38 -4.15 -2.45
C VAL A 58 -1.11 -4.96 -2.71
N THR A 59 -0.88 -6.01 -1.93
CA THR A 59 0.31 -6.86 -2.06
C THR A 59 0.30 -7.66 -3.36
N ASP A 60 -0.83 -8.27 -3.74
CA ASP A 60 -0.95 -8.97 -5.03
C ASP A 60 -0.72 -8.02 -6.21
N VAL A 61 -1.33 -6.83 -6.18
CA VAL A 61 -1.15 -5.80 -7.21
C VAL A 61 0.33 -5.41 -7.34
N PHE A 62 1.02 -5.19 -6.21
CA PHE A 62 2.44 -4.86 -6.21
C PHE A 62 3.30 -5.98 -6.83
N ASN A 63 3.08 -7.24 -6.45
CA ASN A 63 3.85 -8.36 -6.98
C ASN A 63 3.64 -8.55 -8.49
N ARG A 64 2.41 -8.36 -8.96
CA ARG A 64 2.08 -8.41 -10.40
C ARG A 64 2.67 -7.23 -11.17
N LEU A 65 2.68 -6.04 -10.58
CA LEU A 65 3.29 -4.85 -11.16
C LEU A 65 4.80 -5.04 -11.32
N VAL A 66 5.49 -5.47 -10.26
CA VAL A 66 6.95 -5.67 -10.27
C VAL A 66 7.33 -6.73 -11.30
N SER A 67 6.68 -7.90 -11.29
CA SER A 67 6.96 -8.96 -12.25
C SER A 67 6.69 -8.56 -13.70
N SER A 68 5.56 -7.87 -13.97
CA SER A 68 5.23 -7.37 -15.31
C SER A 68 6.21 -6.33 -15.81
N CYS A 69 6.56 -5.34 -14.99
CA CYS A 69 7.45 -4.27 -15.42
C CYS A 69 8.89 -4.73 -15.53
N HIS A 70 9.35 -5.64 -14.66
CA HIS A 70 10.65 -6.28 -14.82
C HIS A 70 10.74 -7.04 -16.15
N ALA A 71 9.75 -7.88 -16.48
CA ALA A 71 9.74 -8.64 -17.73
C ALA A 71 9.66 -7.76 -19.00
N LYS A 72 9.07 -6.56 -18.91
CA LYS A 72 8.89 -5.64 -20.05
C LYS A 72 10.04 -4.66 -20.22
N CYS A 73 10.65 -4.20 -19.13
CA CYS A 73 11.58 -3.08 -19.15
C CYS A 73 13.02 -3.47 -18.87
N ILE A 74 13.28 -4.64 -18.27
CA ILE A 74 14.63 -5.09 -17.93
C ILE A 74 15.06 -6.18 -18.89
N SER A 75 16.22 -5.97 -19.53
CA SER A 75 16.81 -6.98 -20.40
C SER A 75 17.36 -8.16 -19.58
N THR A 76 17.31 -9.36 -20.15
CA THR A 76 17.99 -10.55 -19.57
C THR A 76 19.51 -10.52 -19.78
N ARG A 77 20.02 -9.51 -20.48
CA ARG A 77 21.46 -9.26 -20.68
C ARG A 77 21.87 -8.09 -19.80
N TYR A 78 22.30 -8.40 -18.59
CA TYR A 78 22.76 -7.44 -17.60
C TYR A 78 24.21 -7.04 -17.90
N ALA A 79 24.39 -5.87 -18.51
CA ALA A 79 25.72 -5.32 -18.80
C ALA A 79 26.26 -4.47 -17.64
N GLU A 80 25.38 -3.80 -16.90
CA GLU A 80 25.71 -2.90 -15.79
C GLU A 80 24.74 -3.15 -14.61
N PRO A 81 25.16 -2.88 -13.36
CA PRO A 81 24.32 -3.09 -12.18
C PRO A 81 23.24 -2.03 -12.00
N ASP A 82 23.42 -0.86 -12.62
CA ASP A 82 22.49 0.25 -12.54
C ASP A 82 21.49 0.23 -13.70
N LEU A 83 20.30 0.77 -13.45
CA LEU A 83 19.28 0.95 -14.47
C LEU A 83 19.72 1.98 -15.50
N ASN A 84 19.71 1.59 -16.76
CA ASN A 84 19.93 2.54 -17.84
C ASN A 84 18.80 3.56 -17.91
N LYS A 85 19.10 4.77 -18.40
CA LYS A 85 18.08 5.84 -18.56
C LYS A 85 16.83 5.36 -19.32
N GLY A 86 17.01 4.46 -20.29
CA GLY A 86 15.91 3.85 -21.04
C GLY A 86 15.04 2.92 -20.17
N GLU A 87 15.65 2.14 -19.29
CA GLU A 87 14.96 1.22 -18.38
C GLU A 87 14.20 2.00 -17.31
N SER A 88 14.78 3.07 -16.74
CA SER A 88 14.10 3.95 -15.79
C SER A 88 12.83 4.56 -16.38
N ILE A 89 12.92 5.15 -17.58
CA ILE A 89 11.75 5.75 -18.27
C ILE A 89 10.73 4.68 -18.67
N CYS A 90 11.18 3.47 -19.04
CA CYS A 90 10.30 2.37 -19.35
C CYS A 90 9.47 1.97 -18.12
N ILE A 91 10.11 1.85 -16.95
CA ILE A 91 9.43 1.47 -15.70
C ILE A 91 8.31 2.47 -15.37
N ASP A 92 8.57 3.78 -15.43
CA ASP A 92 7.54 4.80 -15.17
C ASP A 92 6.33 4.67 -16.11
N ARG A 93 6.60 4.47 -17.41
CA ARG A 93 5.54 4.24 -18.41
C ARG A 93 4.83 2.92 -18.18
N CYS A 94 5.54 1.88 -17.76
CA CYS A 94 4.98 0.58 -17.46
C CYS A 94 3.99 0.66 -16.30
N VAL A 95 4.36 1.34 -15.21
CA VAL A 95 3.50 1.55 -14.04
C VAL A 95 2.23 2.31 -14.42
N SER A 96 2.37 3.41 -15.18
CA SER A 96 1.22 4.19 -15.67
C SER A 96 0.26 3.33 -16.51
N LYS A 97 0.80 2.53 -17.43
CA LYS A 97 -0.02 1.62 -18.26
C LYS A 97 -0.64 0.48 -17.44
N PHE A 98 0.07 -0.06 -16.46
CA PHE A 98 -0.41 -1.15 -15.62
C PHE A 98 -1.66 -0.74 -14.86
N PHE A 99 -1.69 0.45 -14.27
CA PHE A 99 -2.90 0.95 -13.60
C PHE A 99 -4.03 1.28 -14.58
N ALA A 100 -3.72 1.87 -15.74
CA ALA A 100 -4.74 2.10 -16.77
C ALA A 100 -5.42 0.79 -17.24
N VAL A 101 -4.65 -0.29 -17.40
CA VAL A 101 -5.18 -1.61 -17.73
C VAL A 101 -5.95 -2.21 -16.55
N ASN A 102 -5.45 -2.12 -15.32
CA ASN A 102 -6.18 -2.63 -14.15
C ASN A 102 -7.56 -1.98 -13.99
N THR A 103 -7.68 -0.67 -14.20
CA THR A 103 -8.98 0.02 -14.19
C THR A 103 -9.91 -0.53 -15.27
N LYS A 104 -9.42 -0.73 -16.50
CA LYS A 104 -10.23 -1.27 -17.60
C LYS A 104 -10.67 -2.71 -17.37
N VAL A 105 -9.81 -3.54 -16.78
CA VAL A 105 -10.17 -4.91 -16.38
C VAL A 105 -11.25 -4.87 -15.31
N ASN A 106 -11.15 -3.98 -14.32
CA ASN A 106 -12.19 -3.81 -13.29
C ASN A 106 -13.53 -3.38 -13.88
N GLU A 107 -13.55 -2.41 -14.80
CA GLU A 107 -14.75 -1.99 -15.53
C GLU A 107 -15.39 -3.16 -16.30
N LEU A 108 -14.57 -3.95 -17.00
CA LEU A 108 -15.05 -5.10 -17.76
C LEU A 108 -15.62 -6.18 -16.83
N MET A 109 -14.94 -6.52 -15.74
CA MET A 109 -15.42 -7.51 -14.77
C MET A 109 -16.74 -7.09 -14.13
N GLN A 110 -16.92 -5.80 -13.81
CA GLN A 110 -18.20 -5.29 -13.31
C GLN A 110 -19.31 -5.39 -14.36
N SER A 111 -19.03 -5.03 -15.62
CA SER A 111 -20.00 -5.14 -16.71
C SER A 111 -20.41 -6.59 -16.97
N MET A 112 -19.46 -7.54 -16.88
CA MET A 112 -19.71 -8.96 -17.06
C MET A 112 -20.47 -9.56 -15.87
N GLY A 113 -20.17 -9.12 -14.64
CA GLY A 113 -20.91 -9.53 -13.44
C GLY A 113 -22.38 -9.12 -13.48
N GLN A 114 -22.67 -7.91 -13.97
CA GLN A 114 -24.06 -7.47 -14.21
C GLN A 114 -24.75 -8.29 -15.31
N ALA A 115 -24.04 -8.64 -16.38
CA ALA A 115 -24.58 -9.50 -17.43
C ALA A 115 -24.83 -10.94 -16.96
N ALA A 116 -23.98 -11.48 -16.08
CA ALA A 116 -24.13 -12.82 -15.50
C ALA A 116 -25.25 -12.88 -14.44
N GLN A 117 -25.49 -11.80 -13.70
CA GLN A 117 -26.61 -11.67 -12.75
C GLN A 117 -27.96 -11.33 -13.43
N GLY A 118 -27.99 -11.22 -14.76
CA GLY A 118 -29.21 -11.06 -15.57
C GLY A 118 -29.89 -12.39 -15.96
N GLY A 119 -29.35 -13.52 -15.51
CA GLY A 119 -29.82 -14.87 -15.85
C GLY A 119 -30.53 -15.61 -14.71
N ALA A 120 -31.41 -14.96 -13.95
CA ALA A 120 -32.48 -15.64 -13.19
C ALA A 120 -33.59 -14.67 -12.71
N PRO A 121 -34.61 -14.39 -13.52
CA PRO A 121 -35.96 -14.11 -13.04
C PRO A 121 -36.77 -15.41 -13.10
N GLY A 122 -36.75 -16.18 -12.02
CA GLY A 122 -37.60 -17.36 -11.82
C GLY A 122 -37.59 -17.65 -10.33
N GLY A 123 -38.31 -16.88 -9.52
CA GLY A 123 -39.76 -16.87 -9.51
C GLY A 123 -40.17 -17.51 -8.19
N GLY A 124 -40.10 -16.73 -7.12
CA GLY A 124 -40.76 -17.09 -5.87
C GLY A 124 -42.27 -17.18 -6.12
N GLY A 125 -42.80 -18.40 -6.04
CA GLY A 125 -44.22 -18.68 -6.19
C GLY A 125 -44.55 -19.94 -5.42
N SER A 126 -45.21 -19.74 -4.29
CA SER A 126 -45.83 -20.72 -3.39
C SER A 126 -46.45 -21.92 -4.11
N PHE A 127 -46.09 -23.15 -3.75
CA PHE A 127 -46.98 -24.32 -3.92
C PHE A 127 -46.64 -25.39 -2.87
N PHE A 128 -47.09 -25.13 -1.64
CA PHE A 128 -47.41 -26.18 -0.67
C PHE A 128 -48.50 -27.07 -1.30
N GLY A 129 -48.28 -28.39 -1.32
CA GLY A 129 -49.23 -29.39 -1.81
C GLY A 129 -48.60 -30.76 -1.89
#